data_AF-B4H7H8-F1
#
_entry.id   AF-B4H7H8-F1
#
_cell.length_a   1.000
_cell.length_b   1.000
_cell.length_c   1.000
_cell.angle_alpha   90.00
_cell.angle_beta   90.00
_cell.angle_gamma   90.00
#
_symmetry.space_group_name_H-M   'P 1'
#
loop_
_entity.id
_entity.type
_entity.pdbx_description
1 polymer ?
#
loop_
_entity_poly.entity_id
_entity_poly.type
_entity_poly.pdbx_seq_one_letter_code
_entity_poly.pdbx_strand_id
1 'polypeptide(L)'
;MSDSREQILEQIKEQGDLVRQLKGAKESKEKIDEEVARLLALKAQLGGDAAPASQKFTLKTPKGTRDYAPQQMTLRQGVLDKIVQVFKRHGGEAIDTPVFELKEVLTGKYGEDSKLIYDLKDQGGEILSMRYDLTVPLARYLAMNKISSIKRYHIAKVYRRDNPAMTRGRYREFYQCDFDIAGTYDPMLADAECVKIVGRDPGHARNWRLW
;
A
#
# COMPACT_ATOMS: atom_id res chain seq x y z
N MET A 1 -41.47 -13.44 23.64
CA MET A 1 -40.20 -12.68 23.59
C MET A 1 -40.10 -11.76 22.35
N SER A 2 -41.02 -11.84 21.37
CA SER A 2 -41.04 -10.96 20.18
C SER A 2 -41.51 -9.52 20.49
N ASP A 3 -42.52 -9.37 21.35
CA ASP A 3 -43.20 -8.09 21.56
C ASP A 3 -42.30 -6.98 22.13
N SER A 4 -41.28 -7.36 22.92
CA SER A 4 -40.33 -6.39 23.48
C SER A 4 -39.38 -5.82 22.43
N ARG A 5 -39.07 -6.60 21.37
CA ARG A 5 -38.15 -6.17 20.30
C ARG A 5 -38.83 -5.16 19.35
N GLU A 6 -40.09 -5.41 19.02
CA GLU A 6 -40.89 -4.54 18.15
C GLU A 6 -41.17 -3.19 18.81
N GLN A 7 -41.45 -3.19 20.12
CA GLN A 7 -41.61 -1.96 20.90
C GLN A 7 -40.34 -1.11 20.92
N ILE A 8 -39.16 -1.72 21.05
CA ILE A 8 -37.88 -0.99 21.01
C ILE A 8 -37.60 -0.43 19.61
N LEU A 9 -37.98 -1.15 18.54
CA LEU A 9 -37.83 -0.66 17.16
C LEU A 9 -38.71 0.57 16.88
N GLU A 10 -39.96 0.59 17.37
CA GLU A 10 -40.84 1.76 17.21
C GLU A 10 -40.29 2.96 18.00
N GLN A 11 -39.82 2.74 19.23
CA GLN A 11 -39.18 3.80 20.02
C GLN A 11 -37.93 4.38 19.35
N ILE A 12 -37.12 3.55 18.66
CA ILE A 12 -35.95 4.04 17.90
C ILE A 12 -36.37 4.89 16.71
N LYS A 13 -37.47 4.55 16.06
CA LYS A 13 -38.00 5.28 14.91
C LYS A 13 -38.54 6.65 15.35
N GLU A 14 -39.37 6.68 16.39
CA GLU A 14 -39.89 7.92 16.99
C GLU A 14 -38.76 8.83 17.45
N GLN A 15 -37.78 8.28 18.18
CA GLN A 15 -36.63 9.01 18.67
C GLN A 15 -35.72 9.51 17.53
N GLY A 16 -35.60 8.74 16.44
CA GLY A 16 -34.87 9.14 15.24
C GLY A 16 -35.52 10.30 14.49
N ASP A 17 -36.85 10.31 14.41
CA ASP A 17 -37.61 11.38 13.77
C ASP A 17 -37.62 12.66 14.63
N LEU A 18 -37.66 12.55 15.95
CA LEU A 18 -37.49 13.67 16.88
C LEU A 18 -36.12 14.36 16.67
N VAL A 19 -35.03 13.59 16.58
CA VAL A 19 -33.69 14.14 16.32
C VAL A 19 -33.63 14.86 14.96
N ARG A 20 -34.33 14.35 13.93
CA ARG A 20 -34.40 15.02 12.62
C ARG A 20 -35.19 16.32 12.68
N GLN A 21 -36.31 16.34 13.41
CA GLN A 21 -37.10 17.56 13.62
C GLN A 21 -36.31 18.63 14.37
N LEU A 22 -35.62 18.27 15.45
CA LEU A 22 -34.79 19.20 16.24
C LEU A 22 -33.63 19.78 15.40
N LYS A 23 -33.01 18.97 14.54
CA LYS A 23 -31.99 19.44 13.59
C LYS A 23 -32.56 20.35 12.50
N GLY A 24 -33.77 20.05 12.00
CA GLY A 24 -34.48 20.89 11.03
C GLY A 24 -34.92 22.23 11.62
N ALA A 25 -35.35 22.22 12.88
CA ALA A 25 -35.75 23.41 13.64
C ALA A 25 -34.58 24.26 14.15
N LYS A 26 -33.32 23.78 13.99
CA LYS A 26 -32.10 24.43 14.49
C LYS A 26 -32.13 24.73 16.00
N GLU A 27 -32.66 23.79 16.78
CA GLU A 27 -32.67 23.84 18.24
C GLU A 27 -31.25 23.83 18.83
N SER A 28 -31.13 24.10 20.14
CA SER A 28 -29.82 24.17 20.78
C SER A 28 -29.06 22.84 20.68
N LYS A 29 -27.74 22.95 20.48
CA LYS A 29 -26.86 21.81 20.28
C LYS A 29 -26.92 20.82 21.47
N GLU A 30 -27.07 21.32 22.69
CA GLU A 30 -27.20 20.49 23.89
C GLU A 30 -28.42 19.57 23.83
N LYS A 31 -29.58 20.09 23.39
CA LYS A 31 -30.82 19.29 23.25
C LYS A 31 -30.67 18.24 22.16
N ILE A 32 -30.02 18.58 21.04
CA ILE A 32 -29.79 17.63 19.94
C ILE A 32 -28.87 16.50 20.40
N ASP A 33 -27.80 16.83 21.13
CA ASP A 33 -26.82 15.84 21.61
C ASP A 33 -27.43 14.92 22.68
N GLU A 34 -28.30 15.43 23.56
CA GLU A 34 -29.04 14.64 24.56
C GLU A 34 -29.96 13.61 23.89
N GLU A 35 -30.77 14.03 22.90
CA GLU A 35 -31.71 13.13 22.24
C GLU A 35 -30.99 12.13 21.32
N VAL A 36 -29.83 12.48 20.76
CA VAL A 36 -28.93 11.55 20.04
C VAL A 36 -28.35 10.50 20.99
N ALA A 37 -27.96 10.87 22.21
CA ALA A 37 -27.48 9.92 23.21
C ALA A 37 -28.57 8.92 23.61
N ARG A 38 -29.82 9.37 23.78
CA ARG A 38 -30.97 8.49 24.03
C ARG A 38 -31.23 7.52 22.86
N LEU A 39 -31.14 8.01 21.62
CA LEU A 39 -31.26 7.17 20.42
C LEU A 39 -30.18 6.07 20.36
N LEU A 40 -28.94 6.40 20.75
CA LEU A 40 -27.85 5.43 20.78
C LEU A 40 -28.04 4.40 21.90
N ALA A 41 -28.54 4.81 23.07
CA ALA A 41 -28.86 3.90 24.17
C ALA A 41 -29.97 2.91 23.79
N LEU A 42 -31.04 3.36 23.13
CA LEU A 42 -32.11 2.49 22.62
C LEU A 42 -31.59 1.49 21.57
N LYS A 43 -30.70 1.92 20.68
CA LYS A 43 -30.06 1.02 19.70
C LYS A 43 -29.13 -0.01 20.35
N ALA A 44 -28.49 0.33 21.47
CA ALA A 44 -27.65 -0.61 22.21
C ALA A 44 -28.47 -1.74 22.87
N GLN A 45 -29.70 -1.46 23.28
CA GLN A 45 -30.61 -2.45 23.87
C GLN A 45 -31.06 -3.53 22.88
N LEU A 46 -31.01 -3.27 21.57
CA LEU A 46 -31.32 -4.25 20.52
C LEU A 46 -30.21 -5.26 20.24
N GLY A 47 -29.05 -5.12 20.89
CA GLY A 47 -27.92 -6.04 20.77
C GLY A 47 -27.42 -6.18 19.33
N GLY A 48 -26.54 -5.28 18.89
CA GLY A 48 -25.57 -5.50 17.80
C GLY A 48 -26.07 -5.76 16.36
N ASP A 49 -27.29 -6.23 16.16
CA ASP A 49 -27.87 -6.58 14.86
C ASP A 49 -28.80 -5.47 14.37
N ALA A 50 -28.33 -4.23 14.47
CA ALA A 50 -28.80 -3.21 13.55
C ALA A 50 -28.45 -3.72 12.15
N ALA A 51 -29.47 -4.15 11.38
CA ALA A 51 -29.35 -4.38 9.94
C ALA A 51 -28.43 -3.30 9.38
N PRO A 52 -27.32 -3.66 8.71
CA PRO A 52 -26.25 -2.72 8.42
C PRO A 52 -26.87 -1.53 7.72
N ALA A 53 -26.82 -0.37 8.39
CA ALA A 53 -27.27 0.90 7.84
C ALA A 53 -26.73 0.95 6.42
N SER A 54 -27.62 0.98 5.41
CA SER A 54 -27.29 0.72 4.01
C SER A 54 -25.95 1.38 3.70
N GLN A 55 -24.87 0.59 3.71
CA GLN A 55 -23.53 1.17 3.64
C GLN A 55 -23.50 1.83 2.28
N LYS A 56 -23.41 3.16 2.27
CA LYS A 56 -23.38 3.93 1.03
C LYS A 56 -22.16 3.46 0.26
N PHE A 57 -22.39 2.54 -0.67
CA PHE A 57 -21.35 1.87 -1.42
C PHE A 57 -20.63 2.93 -2.22
N THR A 58 -19.38 3.19 -1.86
CA THR A 58 -18.58 4.25 -2.45
C THR A 58 -17.55 3.60 -3.35
N LEU A 59 -17.72 3.77 -4.66
CA LEU A 59 -16.75 3.35 -5.66
C LEU A 59 -15.53 4.26 -5.61
N LYS A 60 -14.46 3.79 -4.96
CA LYS A 60 -13.16 4.47 -4.91
C LYS A 60 -12.03 3.47 -4.71
N THR A 61 -10.84 3.83 -5.18
CA THR A 61 -9.61 3.11 -4.83
C THR A 61 -9.25 3.34 -3.36
N PRO A 62 -8.47 2.43 -2.74
CA PRO A 62 -7.88 2.67 -1.43
C PRO A 62 -7.09 3.98 -1.38
N LYS A 63 -7.10 4.64 -0.20
CA LYS A 63 -6.38 5.90 -0.01
C LYS A 63 -4.89 5.71 -0.35
N GLY A 64 -4.36 6.57 -1.23
CA GLY A 64 -2.96 6.54 -1.65
C GLY A 64 -2.63 5.53 -2.74
N THR A 65 -3.64 4.90 -3.37
CA THR A 65 -3.49 4.07 -4.57
C THR A 65 -4.30 4.67 -5.73
N ARG A 66 -3.98 4.26 -6.95
CA ARG A 66 -4.67 4.73 -8.16
C ARG A 66 -4.64 3.67 -9.25
N ASP A 67 -5.63 3.72 -10.11
CA ASP A 67 -5.63 2.99 -11.37
C ASP A 67 -4.75 3.71 -12.40
N TYR A 68 -4.26 2.96 -13.38
CA TYR A 68 -3.51 3.49 -14.51
C TYR A 68 -4.33 3.27 -15.78
N ALA A 69 -4.77 4.36 -16.41
CA ALA A 69 -5.51 4.33 -17.67
C ALA A 69 -4.63 3.83 -18.83
N PRO A 70 -5.21 3.36 -19.96
CA PRO A 70 -4.44 2.83 -21.09
C PRO A 70 -3.28 3.72 -21.55
N GLN A 71 -3.51 5.02 -21.70
CA GLN A 71 -2.48 5.99 -22.10
C GLN A 71 -1.33 6.08 -21.09
N GLN A 72 -1.66 6.05 -19.80
CA GLN A 72 -0.65 6.06 -18.72
C GLN A 72 0.14 4.74 -18.71
N MET A 73 -0.53 3.61 -18.97
CA MET A 73 0.12 2.31 -19.09
C MET A 73 1.06 2.23 -20.29
N THR A 74 0.68 2.78 -21.45
CA THR A 74 1.56 2.86 -22.63
C THR A 74 2.84 3.63 -22.32
N LEU A 75 2.73 4.82 -21.73
CA LEU A 75 3.89 5.62 -21.35
C LEU A 75 4.77 4.90 -20.33
N ARG A 76 4.13 4.33 -19.31
CA ARG A 76 4.80 3.57 -18.26
C ARG A 76 5.58 2.37 -18.84
N GLN A 77 4.96 1.58 -19.71
CA GLN A 77 5.60 0.42 -20.32
C GLN A 77 6.81 0.86 -21.14
N GLY A 78 6.68 1.92 -21.94
CA GLY A 78 7.81 2.47 -22.70
C GLY A 78 8.98 2.95 -21.83
N VAL A 79 8.71 3.47 -20.62
CA VAL A 79 9.76 3.81 -19.64
C VAL A 79 10.39 2.55 -19.04
N LEU A 80 9.57 1.58 -18.62
CA LEU A 80 10.06 0.34 -18.03
C LEU A 80 10.91 -0.47 -19.02
N ASP A 81 10.51 -0.54 -20.28
CA ASP A 81 11.25 -1.25 -21.32
C ASP A 81 12.65 -0.67 -21.52
N LYS A 82 12.79 0.66 -21.51
CA LYS A 82 14.10 1.33 -21.60
C LYS A 82 14.97 1.02 -20.38
N ILE A 83 14.38 1.03 -19.18
CA ILE A 83 15.10 0.69 -17.94
C ILE A 83 15.59 -0.76 -18.00
N VAL A 84 14.71 -1.70 -18.39
CA VAL A 84 15.05 -3.12 -18.55
C VAL A 84 16.17 -3.32 -19.57
N GLN A 85 16.17 -2.59 -20.68
CA GLN A 85 17.25 -2.66 -21.68
C GLN A 85 18.61 -2.23 -21.09
N VAL A 86 18.64 -1.20 -20.24
CA VAL A 86 19.87 -0.80 -19.53
C VAL A 86 20.31 -1.91 -18.58
N PHE A 87 19.40 -2.42 -17.75
CA PHE A 87 19.73 -3.49 -16.79
C PHE A 87 20.25 -4.76 -17.48
N LYS A 88 19.58 -5.23 -18.54
CA LYS A 88 20.03 -6.39 -19.32
C LYS A 88 21.40 -6.18 -19.96
N ARG A 89 21.69 -4.97 -20.47
CA ARG A 89 23.00 -4.65 -21.05
C ARG A 89 24.14 -4.75 -20.04
N HIS A 90 23.85 -4.51 -18.77
CA HIS A 90 24.81 -4.65 -17.68
C HIS A 90 24.89 -6.09 -17.13
N GLY A 91 24.17 -7.05 -17.74
CA GLY A 91 24.15 -8.45 -17.29
C GLY A 91 23.22 -8.70 -16.11
N GLY A 92 22.26 -7.81 -15.85
CA GLY A 92 21.25 -8.01 -14.82
C GLY A 92 20.26 -9.11 -15.19
N GLU A 93 20.06 -10.05 -14.28
CA GLU A 93 19.04 -11.09 -14.36
C GLU A 93 17.75 -10.64 -13.66
N ALA A 94 16.58 -11.00 -14.21
CA ALA A 94 15.31 -10.71 -13.57
C ALA A 94 15.02 -11.73 -12.48
N ILE A 95 14.59 -11.25 -11.31
CA ILE A 95 13.92 -12.08 -10.31
C ILE A 95 12.56 -11.46 -9.98
N ASP A 96 11.68 -12.25 -9.39
CA ASP A 96 10.49 -11.75 -8.73
C ASP A 96 10.31 -12.42 -7.37
N THR A 97 9.70 -11.71 -6.43
CA THR A 97 9.40 -12.22 -5.10
C THR A 97 7.92 -12.03 -4.80
N PRO A 98 7.34 -12.81 -3.87
CA PRO A 98 5.99 -12.58 -3.41
C PRO A 98 5.76 -11.13 -2.94
N VAL A 99 4.53 -10.66 -3.05
CA VAL A 99 4.15 -9.29 -2.64
C VAL A 99 4.13 -9.13 -1.11
N PHE A 100 3.95 -10.23 -0.39
CA PHE A 100 4.01 -10.32 1.06
C PHE A 100 5.17 -11.24 1.48
N GLU A 101 5.78 -10.91 2.60
CA GLU A 101 6.82 -11.69 3.26
C GLU A 101 6.34 -12.06 4.67
N LEU A 102 7.00 -13.04 5.30
CA LEU A 102 6.80 -13.29 6.73
C LEU A 102 7.12 -12.01 7.50
N LYS A 103 6.27 -11.63 8.46
CA LYS A 103 6.43 -10.39 9.23
C LYS A 103 7.78 -10.30 9.92
N GLU A 104 8.30 -11.43 10.39
CA GLU A 104 9.62 -11.52 11.02
C GLU A 104 10.78 -11.13 10.08
N VAL A 105 10.66 -11.37 8.77
CA VAL A 105 11.68 -11.01 7.78
C VAL A 105 11.81 -9.50 7.65
N LEU A 106 10.71 -8.77 7.81
CA LEU A 106 10.66 -7.31 7.70
C LEU A 106 10.91 -6.60 9.04
N THR A 107 10.82 -7.32 10.16
CA THR A 107 10.92 -6.74 11.50
C THR A 107 12.35 -6.32 11.82
N GLY A 108 12.52 -5.12 12.38
CA GLY A 108 13.82 -4.59 12.81
C GLY A 108 14.73 -4.11 11.69
N LYS A 109 14.30 -4.14 10.42
CA LYS A 109 15.10 -3.68 9.27
C LYS A 109 14.96 -2.18 8.99
N TYR A 110 13.82 -1.59 9.39
CA TYR A 110 13.44 -0.24 8.97
C TYR A 110 13.37 0.77 10.12
N GLY A 111 13.82 0.42 11.33
CA GLY A 111 13.75 1.31 12.49
C GLY A 111 12.34 1.85 12.73
N GLU A 112 12.20 3.18 12.81
CA GLU A 112 10.91 3.86 13.01
C GLU A 112 9.90 3.61 11.87
N ASP A 113 10.39 3.43 10.63
CA ASP A 113 9.57 3.21 9.45
C ASP A 113 8.88 1.84 9.46
N SER A 114 9.27 0.92 10.35
CA SER A 114 8.62 -0.39 10.52
C SER A 114 7.12 -0.26 10.84
N LYS A 115 6.71 0.85 11.47
CA LYS A 115 5.29 1.15 11.77
C LYS A 115 4.45 1.43 10.53
N LEU A 116 5.11 1.74 9.41
CA LEU A 116 4.47 2.05 8.13
C LEU A 116 4.25 0.80 7.26
N ILE A 117 4.54 -0.40 7.76
CA ILE A 117 4.32 -1.64 7.02
C ILE A 117 2.83 -2.02 7.05
N TYR A 118 2.33 -2.53 5.92
CA TYR A 118 0.99 -3.12 5.83
C TYR A 118 1.01 -4.56 6.35
N ASP A 119 0.37 -4.80 7.48
CA ASP A 119 0.15 -6.15 8.00
C ASP A 119 -1.12 -6.76 7.41
N LEU A 120 -1.06 -8.05 7.07
CA LEU A 120 -2.23 -8.82 6.68
C LEU A 120 -3.00 -9.24 7.95
N LYS A 121 -4.31 -9.47 7.79
CA LYS A 121 -5.14 -9.95 8.89
C LYS A 121 -4.73 -11.38 9.25
N ASP A 122 -4.61 -11.67 10.54
CA ASP A 122 -4.45 -13.05 11.02
C ASP A 122 -5.71 -13.86 10.73
N GLN A 123 -5.51 -15.01 10.08
CA GLN A 123 -6.55 -15.98 9.71
C GLN A 123 -6.23 -17.38 10.24
N GLY A 124 -5.40 -17.49 11.29
CA GLY A 124 -5.01 -18.77 11.91
C GLY A 124 -3.82 -19.45 11.25
N GLY A 125 -2.98 -18.69 10.53
CA GLY A 125 -1.82 -19.19 9.80
C GLY A 125 -0.58 -18.31 10.02
N GLU A 126 0.27 -18.23 9.00
CA GLU A 126 1.48 -17.40 9.04
C GLU A 126 1.14 -15.92 9.17
N ILE A 127 1.94 -15.19 9.96
CA ILE A 127 1.79 -13.75 10.12
C ILE A 127 2.56 -13.06 8.99
N LEU A 128 1.83 -12.43 8.08
CA LEU A 128 2.34 -11.86 6.84
C LEU A 128 2.26 -10.34 6.83
N SER A 129 3.19 -9.72 6.12
CA SER A 129 3.24 -8.28 5.89
C SER A 129 3.64 -7.99 4.45
N MET A 130 3.08 -6.94 3.85
CA MET A 130 3.45 -6.53 2.48
C MET A 130 4.87 -5.97 2.46
N ARG A 131 5.60 -6.22 1.37
CA ARG A 131 6.97 -5.72 1.20
C ARG A 131 7.04 -4.19 1.18
N TYR A 132 7.95 -3.65 1.99
CA TYR A 132 8.19 -2.20 2.12
C TYR A 132 9.16 -1.67 1.05
N ASP A 133 10.10 -2.51 0.62
CA ASP A 133 11.05 -2.31 -0.48
C ASP A 133 11.32 -3.63 -1.23
N LEU A 134 12.30 -3.63 -2.15
CA LEU A 134 12.75 -4.83 -2.87
C LEU A 134 14.12 -5.35 -2.38
N THR A 135 14.82 -4.61 -1.51
CA THR A 135 16.16 -4.95 -1.00
C THR A 135 16.09 -6.01 0.10
N VAL A 136 15.16 -5.91 1.05
CA VAL A 136 15.00 -6.94 2.09
C VAL A 136 14.51 -8.27 1.49
N PRO A 137 13.53 -8.30 0.57
CA PRO A 137 13.20 -9.51 -0.18
C PRO A 137 14.38 -10.12 -0.95
N LEU A 138 15.28 -9.29 -1.51
CA LEU A 138 16.52 -9.77 -2.12
C LEU A 138 17.41 -10.45 -1.08
N ALA A 139 17.69 -9.81 0.06
CA ALA A 139 18.57 -10.40 1.07
C ALA A 139 18.06 -11.77 1.55
N ARG A 140 16.74 -11.89 1.77
CA ARG A 140 16.10 -13.17 2.07
C ARG A 140 16.25 -14.17 0.92
N TYR A 141 16.05 -13.75 -0.33
CA TYR A 141 16.22 -14.60 -1.51
C TYR A 141 17.64 -15.17 -1.61
N LEU A 142 18.68 -14.35 -1.41
CA LEU A 142 20.08 -14.78 -1.45
C LEU A 142 20.38 -15.78 -0.35
N ALA A 143 19.98 -15.47 0.88
CA ALA A 143 20.22 -16.34 2.04
C ALA A 143 19.53 -17.70 1.89
N MET A 144 18.25 -17.71 1.49
CA MET A 144 17.46 -18.93 1.33
C MET A 144 18.02 -19.87 0.26
N ASN A 145 18.49 -19.31 -0.86
CA ASN A 145 19.05 -20.08 -1.98
C ASN A 145 20.57 -20.29 -1.89
N LYS A 146 21.22 -19.79 -0.83
CA LYS A 146 22.68 -19.85 -0.64
C LYS A 146 23.47 -19.27 -1.83
N ILE A 147 22.95 -18.18 -2.40
CA ILE A 147 23.58 -17.49 -3.54
C ILE A 147 24.60 -16.49 -2.99
N SER A 148 25.87 -16.65 -3.37
CA SER A 148 26.96 -15.79 -2.93
C SER A 148 27.23 -14.60 -3.84
N SER A 149 26.86 -14.69 -5.12
CA SER A 149 27.03 -13.63 -6.11
C SER A 149 25.86 -13.64 -7.09
N ILE A 150 25.30 -12.47 -7.35
CA ILE A 150 24.30 -12.25 -8.38
C ILE A 150 24.32 -10.78 -8.82
N LYS A 151 23.99 -10.54 -10.08
CA LYS A 151 23.63 -9.23 -10.59
C LYS A 151 22.18 -9.28 -11.05
N ARG A 152 21.30 -8.57 -10.36
CA ARG A 152 19.85 -8.73 -10.56
C ARG A 152 19.15 -7.40 -10.69
N TYR A 153 18.07 -7.38 -11.48
CA TYR A 153 17.09 -6.32 -11.42
C TYR A 153 15.73 -6.84 -10.97
N HIS A 154 14.99 -5.99 -10.26
CA HIS A 154 13.63 -6.28 -9.82
C HIS A 154 12.78 -5.03 -10.00
N ILE A 155 11.71 -5.12 -10.79
CA ILE A 155 10.79 -4.03 -11.06
C ILE A 155 9.43 -4.44 -10.55
N ALA A 156 9.02 -3.88 -9.41
CA ALA A 156 7.77 -4.26 -8.79
C ALA A 156 7.18 -3.17 -7.91
N LYS A 157 5.90 -3.34 -7.57
CA LYS A 157 5.21 -2.47 -6.60
C LYS A 157 5.66 -2.75 -5.17
N VAL A 158 5.75 -1.68 -4.38
CA VAL A 158 5.99 -1.71 -2.94
C VAL A 158 4.96 -0.88 -2.20
N TYR A 159 4.80 -1.17 -0.91
CA TYR A 159 3.67 -0.71 -0.12
C TYR A 159 4.13 -0.05 1.17
N ARG A 160 3.79 1.22 1.34
CA ARG A 160 4.15 2.01 2.52
C ARG A 160 2.92 2.74 3.02
N ARG A 161 2.56 2.60 4.30
CA ARG A 161 1.42 3.27 4.95
C ARG A 161 1.69 4.74 5.25
N ASP A 162 2.39 5.38 4.35
CA ASP A 162 2.77 6.78 4.47
C ASP A 162 1.53 7.69 4.48
N ASN A 163 1.69 8.92 4.94
CA ASN A 163 0.69 9.96 4.77
C ASN A 163 0.73 10.45 3.32
N PRO A 164 -0.25 10.07 2.47
CA PRO A 164 -0.15 10.33 1.05
C PRO A 164 -0.32 11.83 0.80
N ALA A 165 0.61 12.38 0.02
CA ALA A 165 0.56 13.74 -0.47
C ALA A 165 0.47 13.68 -1.99
N MET A 166 -0.78 13.62 -2.49
CA MET A 166 -1.07 13.37 -3.91
C MET A 166 -0.43 14.44 -4.82
N THR A 167 -0.45 15.70 -4.38
CA THR A 167 0.18 16.84 -5.07
C THR A 167 1.71 16.75 -5.14
N ARG A 168 2.33 15.98 -4.25
CA ARG A 168 3.79 15.79 -4.18
C ARG A 168 4.24 14.41 -4.66
N GLY A 169 3.34 13.62 -5.25
CA GLY A 169 3.65 12.29 -5.75
C GLY A 169 3.97 11.25 -4.66
N ARG A 170 3.56 11.48 -3.41
CA ARG A 170 3.76 10.54 -2.29
C ARG A 170 2.56 9.61 -2.18
N TYR A 171 2.73 8.38 -2.67
CA TYR A 171 1.70 7.34 -2.72
C TYR A 171 1.95 6.25 -1.68
N ARG A 172 0.93 5.42 -1.43
CA ARG A 172 1.03 4.24 -0.57
C ARG A 172 1.36 2.97 -1.35
N GLU A 173 1.06 2.97 -2.64
CA GLU A 173 1.47 1.96 -3.62
C GLU A 173 2.20 2.66 -4.77
N PHE A 174 3.43 2.26 -5.04
CA PHE A 174 4.23 2.77 -6.15
C PHE A 174 5.27 1.74 -6.57
N TYR A 175 5.89 1.94 -7.73
CA TYR A 175 6.91 1.03 -8.23
C TYR A 175 8.30 1.44 -7.78
N GLN A 176 9.10 0.44 -7.47
CA GLN A 176 10.55 0.52 -7.42
C GLN A 176 11.15 -0.21 -8.63
N CYS A 177 12.33 0.21 -9.03
CA CYS A 177 13.09 -0.34 -10.15
C CYS A 177 14.52 -0.52 -9.66
N ASP A 178 14.77 -1.64 -9.01
CA ASP A 178 16.02 -1.89 -8.30
C ASP A 178 16.98 -2.66 -9.18
N PHE A 179 18.26 -2.33 -9.08
CA PHE A 179 19.37 -3.06 -9.69
C PHE A 179 20.46 -3.22 -8.64
N ASP A 180 20.83 -4.46 -8.35
CA ASP A 180 21.73 -4.79 -7.26
C ASP A 180 22.81 -5.74 -7.75
N ILE A 181 24.02 -5.50 -7.25
CA ILE A 181 25.19 -6.33 -7.46
C ILE A 181 25.57 -6.89 -6.09
N ALA A 182 25.33 -8.17 -5.87
CA ALA A 182 25.72 -8.88 -4.66
C ALA A 182 26.92 -9.78 -4.95
N GLY A 183 27.80 -9.91 -3.97
CA GLY A 183 29.01 -10.73 -4.03
C GLY A 183 30.28 -9.94 -3.72
N THR A 184 31.40 -10.65 -3.70
CA THR A 184 32.72 -10.06 -3.44
C THR A 184 33.37 -9.67 -4.76
N TYR A 185 33.73 -8.40 -4.89
CA TYR A 185 34.41 -7.83 -6.05
C TYR A 185 35.57 -6.95 -5.59
N ASP A 186 36.44 -6.56 -6.51
CA ASP A 186 37.46 -5.56 -6.19
C ASP A 186 36.78 -4.24 -5.76
N PRO A 187 37.38 -3.52 -4.79
CA PRO A 187 36.80 -2.29 -4.27
C PRO A 187 36.38 -1.32 -5.37
N MET A 188 35.20 -0.71 -5.20
CA MET A 188 34.63 0.32 -6.08
C MET A 188 34.15 -0.12 -7.46
N LEU A 189 34.44 -1.35 -7.93
CA LEU A 189 34.00 -1.78 -9.27
C LEU A 189 32.47 -1.86 -9.38
N ALA A 190 31.83 -2.53 -8.44
CA ALA A 190 30.37 -2.66 -8.40
C ALA A 190 29.69 -1.29 -8.21
N ASP A 191 30.23 -0.47 -7.29
CA ASP A 191 29.73 0.86 -6.98
C ASP A 191 29.79 1.81 -8.20
N ALA A 192 30.93 1.80 -8.91
CA ALA A 192 31.10 2.59 -10.13
C ALA A 192 30.14 2.15 -11.23
N GLU A 193 29.87 0.84 -11.36
CA GLU A 193 28.89 0.32 -12.30
C GLU A 193 27.47 0.79 -11.96
N CYS A 194 27.07 0.78 -10.69
CA CYS A 194 25.77 1.30 -10.24
C CYS A 194 25.59 2.78 -10.63
N VAL A 195 26.60 3.61 -10.42
CA VAL A 195 26.58 5.02 -10.85
C VAL A 195 26.48 5.14 -12.37
N LYS A 196 27.19 4.27 -13.12
CA LYS A 196 27.13 4.26 -14.59
C LYS A 196 25.74 3.90 -15.11
N ILE A 197 25.05 2.97 -14.46
CA ILE A 197 23.69 2.55 -14.81
C ILE A 197 22.72 3.73 -14.65
N VAL A 198 22.82 4.47 -13.54
CA VAL A 198 21.97 5.65 -13.28
C VAL A 198 22.27 6.79 -14.24
N GLY A 199 23.54 7.06 -14.53
CA GLY A 199 23.97 8.19 -15.36
C GLY A 199 23.79 7.98 -16.88
N ARG A 200 23.38 6.79 -17.34
CA ARG A 200 23.27 6.50 -18.76
C ARG A 200 21.93 6.97 -19.31
N ASP A 201 21.97 7.94 -20.23
CA ASP A 201 20.82 8.28 -21.06
C ASP A 201 20.53 7.12 -22.04
N PRO A 202 19.33 6.50 -22.00
CA PRO A 202 18.90 5.50 -22.98
C PRO A 202 18.91 6.02 -24.43
N GLY A 203 18.97 7.33 -24.65
CA GLY A 203 19.04 7.97 -25.97
C GLY A 203 20.44 8.12 -26.57
N HIS A 204 21.52 7.86 -25.80
CA HIS A 204 22.89 8.02 -26.30
C HIS A 204 23.56 6.67 -26.63
N ALA A 205 23.07 6.03 -27.67
CA ALA A 205 23.96 5.37 -28.63
C ALA A 205 24.66 6.45 -29.47
N ARG A 206 25.43 7.33 -28.81
CA ARG A 206 26.38 8.18 -29.54
C ARG A 206 27.49 7.24 -29.98
N ASN A 207 27.49 6.96 -31.27
CA ASN A 207 28.55 6.35 -32.04
C ASN A 207 29.84 7.13 -31.75
N TRP A 208 30.59 6.76 -30.71
CA TRP A 208 31.96 7.24 -30.52
C TRP A 208 32.86 6.41 -31.44
N ARG A 209 32.68 6.58 -32.75
CA ARG A 209 33.82 6.56 -33.67
C ARG A 209 34.48 7.91 -33.49
N LEU A 210 35.48 7.96 -32.62
CA LEU A 210 36.57 8.89 -32.80
C LEU A 210 37.63 8.16 -33.62
N TRP A 211 38.16 8.89 -34.59
CA TRP A 211 39.23 8.54 -35.50
C TRP A 211 40.41 7.86 -34.80
#